data_AF-A0A524PRZ3-F1
#
_entry.id   AF-A0A524PRZ3-F1
#
_cell.length_a   1.000
_cell.length_b   1.000
_cell.length_c   1.000
_cell.angle_alpha   90.00
_cell.angle_beta   90.00
_cell.angle_gamma   90.00
#
_symmetry.space_group_name_H-M   'P 1'
#
loop_
_entity.id
_entity.type
_entity.pdbx_description
1 polymer ?
#
loop_
_entity_poly.entity_id
_entity_poly.type
_entity_poly.pdbx_seq_one_letter_code
_entity_poly.pdbx_strand_id
1 'polypeptide(L)'
;GGVCSGLGNYLRIDPVWIRILFVIFSIVYLSGLFIYIILWIALPKSTYMHQHRQMHEPTRWRRTPAEGEPVTAATAQSLYPEARGDQAISKVGNAFNEVFKAFGKFFVILFRIIVAVIGVSFIAMGFSMLFSYIIIAFFNSPAIMGNIFDTEIFRLPDFLSFIVNPSLTVWLMVLSSIVIILPLIGMIYWGIRMVFQFRARDLILNITMFIIWIISCTALAMILFSEGISFSNTGRTYEQVALPESDTIYLRLDNRIKSLEYDRSVKLPFEKFALYLDEDGRKIYGTPVVDIYPLDKDAPYLQIVKYSNGKTSSEARQRADNLEYNYELRGNTLYLDEYFSIPEGNRWSGASLKAKIYLPEGKIIFIDEDLEEILDDYLGNGVYSYETGNNYFRITENGIEEIK
;
A
#
# COMPACT_ATOMS: atom_id res chain seq x y z
N GLY A 1 -11.92 -13.52 -49.75
CA GLY A 1 -13.39 -13.68 -49.84
C GLY A 1 -13.95 -14.03 -48.48
N GLY A 2 -15.20 -13.63 -48.18
CA GLY A 2 -15.82 -13.73 -46.85
C GLY A 2 -16.57 -12.44 -46.48
N VAL A 3 -17.14 -12.38 -45.27
CA VAL A 3 -17.97 -11.26 -44.76
C VAL A 3 -17.36 -9.89 -45.03
N CYS A 4 -16.08 -9.71 -44.67
CA CYS A 4 -15.40 -8.41 -44.83
C CYS A 4 -15.26 -7.97 -46.30
N SER A 5 -15.20 -8.92 -47.23
CA SER A 5 -15.13 -8.64 -48.67
C SER A 5 -16.49 -8.21 -49.22
N GLY A 6 -17.58 -8.83 -48.71
CA GLY A 6 -18.95 -8.44 -49.07
C GLY A 6 -19.34 -7.08 -48.50
N LEU A 7 -19.01 -6.83 -47.23
CA LEU A 7 -19.25 -5.55 -46.56
C LEU A 7 -18.42 -4.43 -47.19
N GLY A 8 -17.16 -4.69 -47.57
CA GLY A 8 -16.30 -3.74 -48.25
C GLY A 8 -16.82 -3.33 -49.63
N ASN A 9 -17.35 -4.28 -50.41
CA ASN A 9 -17.98 -3.99 -51.70
C ASN A 9 -19.29 -3.21 -51.55
N TYR A 10 -20.11 -3.50 -50.52
CA TYR A 10 -21.36 -2.77 -50.27
C TYR A 10 -21.11 -1.34 -49.82
N LEU A 11 -20.14 -1.14 -48.91
CA LEU A 11 -19.81 0.17 -48.34
C LEU A 11 -18.78 0.95 -49.17
N ARG A 12 -18.24 0.37 -50.25
CA ARG A 12 -17.13 0.91 -51.07
C ARG A 12 -15.89 1.27 -50.23
N ILE A 13 -15.61 0.48 -49.20
CA ILE A 13 -14.44 0.62 -48.32
C ILE A 13 -13.52 -0.59 -48.53
N ASP A 14 -12.20 -0.38 -48.49
CA ASP A 14 -11.25 -1.48 -48.64
C ASP A 14 -11.51 -2.58 -47.56
N PRO A 15 -11.75 -3.84 -47.98
CA PRO A 15 -11.97 -4.97 -47.07
C PRO A 15 -10.89 -5.16 -46.00
N VAL A 16 -9.67 -4.66 -46.21
CA VAL A 16 -8.56 -4.73 -45.24
C VAL A 16 -8.90 -3.95 -43.96
N TRP A 17 -9.47 -2.76 -44.08
CA TRP A 17 -9.86 -1.95 -42.91
C TRP A 17 -10.96 -2.62 -42.09
N ILE A 18 -11.91 -3.27 -42.76
CA ILE A 18 -12.99 -4.00 -42.11
C ILE A 18 -12.44 -5.22 -41.36
N ARG A 19 -11.42 -5.91 -41.90
CA ARG A 19 -10.77 -7.02 -41.20
C ARG A 19 -10.04 -6.55 -39.93
N ILE A 20 -9.31 -5.44 -40.02
CA ILE A 20 -8.59 -4.88 -38.86
C ILE A 20 -9.58 -4.52 -37.75
N LEU A 21 -10.70 -3.88 -38.10
CA LEU A 21 -11.77 -3.56 -37.16
C LEU A 21 -12.30 -4.81 -36.44
N PHE A 22 -12.61 -5.88 -37.18
CA PHE A 22 -13.08 -7.14 -36.60
C PHE A 22 -12.07 -7.82 -35.69
N VAL A 23 -10.79 -7.77 -36.02
CA VAL A 23 -9.71 -8.32 -35.17
C VAL A 23 -9.60 -7.53 -33.87
N ILE A 24 -9.61 -6.20 -33.94
CA ILE A 24 -9.59 -5.33 -32.75
C ILE A 24 -10.81 -5.62 -31.84
N PHE A 25 -12.02 -5.69 -32.40
CA PHE A 25 -13.22 -6.01 -31.63
C PHE A 25 -13.20 -7.43 -31.04
N SER A 26 -12.56 -8.38 -31.72
CA SER A 26 -12.42 -9.76 -31.22
C SER A 26 -11.46 -9.86 -30.04
N ILE A 27 -10.39 -9.06 -30.02
CA ILE A 27 -9.40 -9.07 -28.94
C ILE A 27 -9.92 -8.28 -27.72
N VAL A 28 -10.56 -7.13 -27.94
CA VAL A 28 -10.98 -6.24 -26.83
C VAL A 28 -12.25 -6.75 -26.13
N TYR A 29 -13.20 -7.34 -26.85
CA TYR A 29 -14.51 -7.71 -26.29
C TYR A 29 -14.85 -9.20 -26.39
N LEU A 30 -13.96 -10.05 -26.95
CA LEU A 30 -14.22 -11.47 -27.28
C LEU A 30 -15.46 -11.73 -28.16
N SER A 31 -16.19 -10.68 -28.57
CA SER A 31 -17.47 -10.74 -29.26
C SER A 31 -17.35 -10.60 -30.78
N GLY A 32 -16.24 -10.02 -31.25
CA GLY A 32 -15.98 -9.81 -32.68
C GLY A 32 -15.96 -11.10 -33.49
N LEU A 33 -15.48 -12.20 -32.89
CA LEU A 33 -15.46 -13.53 -33.51
C LEU A 33 -16.90 -14.06 -33.74
N PHE A 34 -17.77 -13.90 -32.74
CA PHE A 34 -19.16 -14.36 -32.83
C PHE A 34 -19.93 -13.53 -33.85
N ILE A 35 -19.78 -12.20 -33.84
CA ILE A 35 -20.43 -11.30 -34.81
C ILE A 35 -19.96 -11.63 -36.24
N TYR A 36 -18.69 -11.94 -36.43
CA TYR A 36 -18.16 -12.37 -37.74
C TYR A 36 -18.81 -13.67 -38.22
N ILE A 37 -18.92 -14.68 -37.36
CA ILE A 37 -19.55 -15.97 -37.70
C ILE A 37 -21.03 -15.79 -38.02
N ILE A 38 -21.72 -14.95 -37.24
CA ILE A 38 -23.11 -14.56 -37.48
C ILE A 38 -23.27 -13.92 -38.86
N LEU A 39 -22.48 -12.89 -39.19
CA LEU A 39 -22.57 -12.23 -40.49
C LEU A 39 -22.17 -13.14 -41.65
N TRP A 40 -21.28 -14.10 -41.40
CA TRP A 40 -20.82 -15.05 -42.43
C TRP A 40 -21.90 -16.03 -42.86
N ILE A 41 -22.79 -16.38 -41.93
CA ILE A 41 -23.94 -17.22 -42.19
C ILE A 41 -25.13 -16.39 -42.68
N ALA A 42 -25.31 -15.16 -42.18
CA ALA A 42 -26.44 -14.30 -42.51
C ALA A 42 -26.37 -13.67 -43.92
N LEU A 43 -25.17 -13.45 -44.47
CA LEU A 43 -25.02 -12.86 -45.79
C LEU A 43 -25.01 -13.95 -46.88
N PRO A 44 -26.03 -14.01 -47.77
CA PRO A 44 -25.98 -14.92 -48.90
C PRO A 44 -24.79 -14.56 -49.81
N LYS A 45 -24.08 -15.58 -50.32
CA LYS A 45 -22.97 -15.36 -51.25
C LYS A 45 -23.51 -14.63 -52.48
N SER A 46 -23.06 -13.40 -52.70
CA SER A 46 -23.49 -12.56 -53.81
C SER A 46 -23.05 -13.17 -55.15
N THR A 47 -24.00 -13.65 -55.96
CA THR A 47 -23.76 -14.01 -57.37
C THR A 47 -23.75 -12.77 -58.26
N TYR A 48 -22.99 -11.74 -57.88
CA TYR A 48 -22.75 -10.59 -58.76
C TYR A 48 -21.46 -10.85 -59.52
N MET A 49 -21.65 -11.41 -60.71
CA MET A 49 -20.66 -11.67 -61.74
C MET A 49 -19.86 -10.40 -62.03
N HIS A 50 -18.57 -10.44 -61.71
CA HIS A 50 -17.61 -9.49 -62.24
C HIS A 50 -17.23 -9.92 -63.67
N GLN A 51 -17.61 -9.08 -64.64
CA GLN A 51 -16.73 -8.56 -65.68
C GLN A 51 -16.37 -9.45 -66.89
N HIS A 52 -16.93 -9.13 -68.07
CA HIS A 52 -16.18 -8.45 -69.14
C HIS A 52 -17.11 -7.97 -70.27
N ARG A 53 -16.82 -6.76 -70.75
CA ARG A 53 -17.49 -6.04 -71.84
C ARG A 53 -16.92 -6.52 -73.17
N GLN A 54 -17.71 -7.19 -74.02
CA GLN A 54 -17.57 -7.16 -75.48
C GLN A 54 -18.98 -7.04 -76.08
N MET A 55 -19.19 -5.94 -76.78
CA MET A 55 -20.43 -5.59 -77.49
C MET A 55 -20.59 -6.50 -78.71
N HIS A 56 -21.78 -7.08 -78.89
CA HIS A 56 -22.48 -7.06 -80.17
C HIS A 56 -23.99 -6.95 -79.89
N GLU A 57 -24.58 -5.97 -80.55
CA GLU A 57 -25.92 -5.38 -80.46
C GLU A 57 -27.03 -6.28 -81.09
N PRO A 58 -28.29 -5.82 -81.35
CA PRO A 58 -29.11 -4.76 -80.74
C PRO A 58 -30.59 -5.21 -80.45
N THR A 59 -31.29 -4.31 -79.74
CA THR A 59 -32.73 -3.98 -79.82
C THR A 59 -33.82 -5.07 -79.89
N ARG A 60 -34.68 -5.09 -78.85
CA ARG A 60 -36.11 -5.37 -79.05
C ARG A 60 -37.01 -4.57 -78.09
N TRP A 61 -37.50 -3.46 -78.63
CA TRP A 61 -38.64 -2.59 -78.28
C TRP A 61 -39.53 -2.90 -77.07
N ARG A 62 -39.76 -1.82 -76.31
CA ARG A 62 -40.89 -1.57 -75.42
C ARG A 62 -42.21 -1.77 -76.18
N ARG A 63 -42.99 -2.81 -75.84
CA ARG A 63 -44.42 -2.88 -76.19
C ARG A 63 -45.21 -2.08 -75.18
N THR A 64 -45.65 -0.89 -75.55
CA THR A 64 -46.95 -0.41 -75.07
C THR A 64 -48.02 -1.26 -75.76
N PRO A 65 -48.93 -1.91 -75.03
CA PRO A 65 -50.06 -2.60 -75.65
C PRO A 65 -50.91 -1.58 -76.40
N ALA A 66 -51.27 -1.86 -77.64
CA ALA A 66 -52.35 -1.16 -78.31
C ALA A 66 -53.65 -1.50 -77.57
N GLU A 67 -54.50 -0.49 -77.34
CA GLU A 67 -55.84 -0.67 -76.75
C GLU A 67 -56.62 -1.71 -77.56
N GLY A 68 -56.98 -2.84 -76.94
CA GLY A 68 -57.95 -3.77 -77.51
C GLY A 68 -57.66 -5.28 -77.41
N GLU A 69 -56.48 -5.74 -77.00
CA GLU A 69 -56.25 -7.19 -76.83
C GLU A 69 -56.56 -7.69 -75.40
N PRO A 70 -57.31 -8.80 -75.23
CA PRO A 70 -57.56 -9.36 -73.91
C PRO A 70 -56.26 -9.92 -73.33
N VAL A 71 -55.79 -9.32 -72.24
CA VAL A 71 -54.66 -9.83 -71.46
C VAL A 71 -55.04 -11.19 -70.88
N THR A 72 -54.56 -12.27 -71.49
CA THR A 72 -54.78 -13.62 -70.97
C THR A 72 -53.97 -13.82 -69.68
N ALA A 73 -54.49 -14.65 -68.77
CA ALA A 73 -53.87 -14.93 -67.46
C ALA A 73 -52.42 -15.44 -67.59
N ALA A 74 -52.08 -16.12 -68.69
CA ALA A 74 -50.73 -16.59 -68.98
C ALA A 74 -49.72 -15.45 -69.20
N THR A 75 -50.14 -14.33 -69.81
CA THR A 75 -49.29 -13.16 -70.05
C THR A 75 -48.99 -12.41 -68.74
N ALA A 76 -49.99 -12.27 -67.87
CA ALA A 76 -49.83 -11.63 -66.56
C ALA A 76 -48.89 -12.41 -65.62
N GLN A 77 -48.91 -13.74 -65.69
CA GLN A 77 -48.08 -14.60 -64.83
C GLN A 77 -46.60 -14.61 -65.21
N SER A 78 -46.27 -14.30 -66.46
CA SER A 78 -44.87 -14.15 -66.90
C SER A 78 -44.23 -12.80 -66.52
N LEU A 79 -45.06 -11.81 -66.15
CA LEU A 79 -44.62 -10.45 -65.82
C LEU A 79 -44.29 -10.26 -64.33
N TYR A 80 -44.79 -11.12 -63.45
CA TYR A 80 -44.52 -11.09 -62.01
C TYR A 80 -44.18 -12.51 -61.53
N PRO A 81 -42.89 -12.88 -61.45
CA PRO A 81 -42.52 -14.13 -60.82
C PRO A 81 -42.86 -14.01 -59.32
N GLU A 82 -43.83 -14.79 -58.85
CA GLU A 82 -44.16 -14.92 -57.43
C GLU A 82 -42.88 -15.17 -56.63
N ALA A 83 -42.60 -14.28 -55.69
CA ALA A 83 -41.46 -14.33 -54.79
C ALA A 83 -41.61 -15.51 -53.81
N ARG A 84 -41.36 -16.73 -54.30
CA ARG A 84 -41.35 -17.98 -53.54
C ARG A 84 -40.21 -18.05 -52.49
N GLY A 85 -39.39 -17.00 -52.40
CA GLY A 85 -38.29 -16.84 -51.44
C GLY A 85 -38.69 -16.23 -50.09
N ASP A 86 -39.85 -15.58 -49.98
CA ASP A 86 -40.18 -14.77 -48.78
C ASP A 86 -40.59 -15.63 -47.57
N GLN A 87 -41.22 -16.79 -47.81
CA GLN A 87 -41.56 -17.75 -46.75
C GLN A 87 -40.35 -18.54 -46.22
N ALA A 88 -39.31 -18.75 -47.04
CA ALA A 88 -38.09 -19.43 -46.61
C ALA A 88 -37.18 -18.47 -45.82
N ILE A 89 -37.07 -17.22 -46.27
CA ILE A 89 -36.29 -16.17 -45.59
C ILE A 89 -36.91 -15.78 -44.24
N SER A 90 -38.25 -15.66 -44.16
CA SER A 90 -38.94 -15.39 -42.88
C SER A 90 -38.81 -16.55 -41.88
N LYS A 91 -38.86 -17.81 -42.32
CA LYS A 91 -38.65 -18.98 -41.43
C LYS A 91 -37.21 -19.07 -40.91
N VAL A 92 -36.23 -18.79 -41.76
CA VAL A 92 -34.82 -18.75 -41.35
C VAL A 92 -34.56 -17.57 -40.39
N GLY A 93 -35.09 -16.38 -40.69
CA GLY A 93 -34.99 -15.22 -39.80
C GLY A 93 -35.62 -15.45 -38.42
N ASN A 94 -36.78 -16.12 -38.37
CA ASN A 94 -37.43 -16.49 -37.11
C ASN A 94 -36.63 -17.52 -36.32
N ALA A 95 -36.05 -18.53 -36.98
CA ALA A 95 -35.17 -19.52 -36.33
C ALA A 95 -33.90 -18.87 -35.76
N PHE A 96 -33.31 -17.91 -36.48
CA PHE A 96 -32.17 -17.14 -35.97
C PHE A 96 -32.54 -16.27 -34.77
N ASN A 97 -33.70 -15.60 -34.77
CA ASN A 97 -34.13 -14.78 -33.64
C ASN A 97 -34.31 -15.62 -32.35
N GLU A 98 -34.83 -16.85 -32.48
CA GLU A 98 -34.91 -17.77 -31.34
C GLU A 98 -33.54 -18.18 -30.81
N VAL A 99 -32.60 -18.48 -31.71
CA VAL A 99 -31.21 -18.81 -31.36
C VAL A 99 -30.55 -17.62 -30.65
N PHE A 100 -30.66 -16.40 -31.18
CA PHE A 100 -30.12 -15.19 -30.53
C PHE A 100 -30.74 -14.92 -29.17
N LYS A 101 -32.06 -15.13 -29.02
CA LYS A 101 -32.73 -14.98 -27.73
C LYS A 101 -32.24 -16.01 -26.72
N ALA A 102 -31.98 -17.25 -27.16
CA ALA A 102 -31.38 -18.29 -26.33
C ALA A 102 -29.94 -17.95 -25.92
N PHE A 103 -29.10 -17.49 -26.86
CA PHE A 103 -27.75 -17.02 -26.59
C PHE A 103 -27.73 -15.81 -25.65
N GLY A 104 -28.60 -14.81 -25.88
CA GLY A 104 -28.72 -13.64 -25.00
C GLY A 104 -29.12 -14.02 -23.57
N LYS A 105 -30.10 -14.94 -23.43
CA LYS A 105 -30.50 -15.46 -22.11
C LYS A 105 -29.35 -16.21 -21.43
N PHE A 106 -28.57 -16.99 -22.18
CA PHE A 106 -27.37 -17.67 -21.68
C PHE A 106 -26.33 -16.67 -21.15
N PHE A 107 -25.99 -15.63 -21.93
CA PHE A 107 -25.02 -14.61 -21.50
C PHE A 107 -25.49 -13.81 -20.28
N VAL A 108 -26.77 -13.48 -20.17
CA VAL A 108 -27.32 -12.81 -18.97
C VAL A 108 -27.17 -13.67 -17.72
N ILE A 109 -27.38 -14.99 -17.83
CA ILE A 109 -27.19 -15.92 -16.72
C ILE A 109 -25.70 -16.05 -16.37
N LEU A 110 -24.84 -16.21 -17.38
CA LEU A 110 -23.38 -16.28 -17.20
C LEU A 110 -22.84 -15.02 -16.51
N PHE A 111 -23.23 -13.84 -16.99
CA PHE A 111 -22.80 -12.57 -16.39
C PHE A 111 -23.33 -12.41 -14.96
N ARG A 112 -24.57 -12.84 -14.70
CA ARG A 112 -25.13 -12.86 -13.34
C ARG A 112 -24.30 -13.75 -12.40
N ILE A 113 -23.85 -14.92 -12.86
CA ILE A 113 -22.98 -15.81 -12.07
C ILE A 113 -21.64 -15.13 -11.79
N ILE A 114 -21.00 -14.54 -12.80
CA ILE A 114 -19.72 -13.85 -12.64
C ILE A 114 -19.83 -12.70 -11.62
N VAL A 115 -20.85 -11.85 -11.75
CA VAL A 115 -21.09 -10.75 -10.81
C VAL A 115 -21.32 -11.28 -9.39
N ALA A 116 -22.05 -12.38 -9.23
CA ALA A 116 -22.25 -13.00 -7.92
C ALA A 116 -20.94 -13.53 -7.33
N VAL A 117 -20.08 -14.19 -8.11
CA VAL A 117 -18.77 -14.70 -7.65
C VAL A 117 -17.85 -13.55 -7.21
N ILE A 118 -17.80 -12.46 -7.99
CA ILE A 118 -17.07 -11.24 -7.62
C ILE A 118 -17.62 -10.66 -6.32
N GLY A 119 -18.96 -10.59 -6.20
CA GLY A 119 -19.63 -10.11 -5.00
C GLY A 119 -19.28 -10.93 -3.75
N VAL A 120 -19.29 -12.26 -3.84
CA VAL A 120 -18.87 -13.15 -2.75
C VAL A 120 -17.41 -12.90 -2.36
N SER A 121 -16.53 -12.70 -3.35
CA SER A 121 -15.12 -12.41 -3.10
C SER A 121 -14.94 -11.08 -2.35
N PHE A 122 -15.67 -10.04 -2.73
CA PHE A 122 -15.65 -8.73 -2.07
C PHE A 122 -16.16 -8.81 -0.62
N ILE A 123 -17.22 -9.59 -0.38
CA ILE A 123 -17.73 -9.84 0.96
C ILE A 123 -16.64 -10.54 1.80
N ALA A 124 -16.07 -11.63 1.29
CA ALA A 124 -15.04 -12.40 2.01
C ALA A 124 -13.82 -11.52 2.35
N MET A 125 -13.28 -10.80 1.36
CA MET A 125 -12.16 -9.88 1.57
C MET A 125 -12.49 -8.78 2.57
N GLY A 126 -13.68 -8.18 2.48
CA GLY A 126 -14.10 -7.10 3.37
C GLY A 126 -14.24 -7.56 4.81
N PHE A 127 -14.86 -8.72 5.03
CA PHE A 127 -14.96 -9.31 6.36
C PHE A 127 -13.59 -9.68 6.92
N SER A 128 -12.70 -10.31 6.12
CA SER A 128 -11.35 -10.65 6.55
C SER A 128 -10.54 -9.41 6.93
N MET A 129 -10.54 -8.35 6.11
CA MET A 129 -9.83 -7.11 6.41
C MET A 129 -10.38 -6.39 7.65
N LEU A 130 -11.71 -6.35 7.79
CA LEU A 130 -12.36 -5.74 8.95
C LEU A 130 -12.01 -6.52 10.23
N PHE A 131 -12.04 -7.84 10.17
CA PHE A 131 -11.68 -8.70 11.29
C PHE A 131 -10.21 -8.54 11.68
N SER A 132 -9.29 -8.55 10.71
CA SER A 132 -7.87 -8.30 10.95
C SER A 132 -7.61 -6.93 11.56
N TYR A 133 -8.29 -5.89 11.08
CA TYR A 133 -8.19 -4.55 11.65
C TYR A 133 -8.63 -4.52 13.12
N ILE A 134 -9.78 -5.13 13.44
CA ILE A 134 -10.28 -5.18 14.81
C ILE A 134 -9.31 -5.92 15.74
N ILE A 135 -8.75 -7.05 15.30
CA ILE A 135 -7.75 -7.79 16.08
C ILE A 135 -6.53 -6.92 16.36
N ILE A 136 -5.93 -6.32 15.33
CA ILE A 136 -4.70 -5.54 15.46
C ILE A 136 -4.93 -4.26 16.30
N ALA A 137 -6.08 -3.60 16.11
CA ALA A 137 -6.38 -2.33 16.75
C ALA A 137 -6.84 -2.47 18.22
N PHE A 138 -7.55 -3.54 18.58
CA PHE A 138 -8.24 -3.64 19.88
C PHE A 138 -7.87 -4.86 20.73
N PHE A 139 -7.40 -5.97 20.14
CA PHE A 139 -7.12 -7.19 20.92
C PHE A 139 -5.67 -7.20 21.42
N ASN A 140 -5.51 -7.14 22.75
CA ASN A 140 -4.24 -7.08 23.47
C ASN A 140 -3.84 -8.45 24.07
N SER A 141 -3.97 -9.55 23.33
CA SER A 141 -3.66 -10.88 23.86
C SER A 141 -2.40 -11.48 23.23
N PRO A 142 -1.29 -11.56 24.01
CA PRO A 142 -0.10 -12.31 23.63
C PRO A 142 -0.39 -13.77 23.28
N ALA A 143 -1.45 -14.36 23.85
CA ALA A 143 -1.83 -15.75 23.56
C ALA A 143 -2.32 -15.97 22.12
N ILE A 144 -2.87 -14.93 21.47
CA ILE A 144 -3.34 -15.00 20.09
C ILE A 144 -2.22 -14.60 19.12
N MET A 145 -1.48 -13.53 19.42
CA MET A 145 -0.45 -13.00 18.51
C MET A 145 0.92 -13.66 18.67
N GLY A 146 1.39 -13.88 19.92
CA GLY A 146 2.73 -14.40 20.20
C GLY A 146 2.96 -15.85 19.82
N ASN A 147 1.89 -16.64 19.66
CA ASN A 147 1.99 -18.02 19.14
C ASN A 147 2.00 -18.10 17.60
N ILE A 148 1.65 -17.01 16.90
CA ILE A 148 1.51 -16.98 15.44
C ILE A 148 2.67 -16.21 14.80
N PHE A 149 3.14 -15.15 15.46
CA PHE A 149 4.25 -14.31 15.02
C PHE A 149 5.29 -14.29 16.14
N ASP A 150 6.44 -14.92 15.89
CA ASP A 150 7.60 -15.01 16.80
C ASP A 150 8.34 -13.65 16.94
N THR A 151 7.62 -12.55 16.77
CA THR A 151 8.14 -11.19 16.70
C THR A 151 7.33 -10.27 17.60
N GLU A 152 8.00 -9.35 18.30
CA GLU A 152 7.35 -8.24 18.98
C GLU A 152 6.66 -7.37 17.90
N ILE A 153 5.37 -7.63 17.65
CA ILE A 153 4.60 -6.94 16.63
C ILE A 153 4.53 -5.46 17.01
N PHE A 154 4.94 -4.59 16.09
CA PHE A 154 4.79 -3.14 16.25
C PHE A 154 3.32 -2.75 16.44
N ARG A 155 2.96 -2.29 17.64
CA ARG A 155 1.61 -1.85 17.98
C ARG A 155 1.46 -0.36 17.78
N LEU A 156 0.59 0.02 16.85
CA LEU A 156 0.32 1.42 16.56
C LEU A 156 -0.15 2.21 17.79
N PRO A 157 -1.08 1.72 18.66
CA PRO A 157 -1.50 2.47 19.85
C PRO A 157 -0.35 2.72 20.84
N ASP A 158 0.50 1.71 21.06
CA ASP A 158 1.63 1.80 21.97
C ASP A 158 2.64 2.81 21.43
N PHE A 159 2.99 2.74 20.14
CA PHE A 159 3.85 3.72 19.48
C PHE A 159 3.28 5.15 19.51
N LEU A 160 1.99 5.31 19.22
CA LEU A 160 1.33 6.62 19.27
C LEU A 160 1.43 7.23 20.67
N SER A 161 1.36 6.42 21.73
CA SER A 161 1.47 6.93 23.11
C SER A 161 2.82 7.57 23.45
N PHE A 162 3.88 7.28 22.68
CA PHE A 162 5.16 7.97 22.80
C PHE A 162 5.17 9.30 22.06
N ILE A 163 4.55 9.38 20.88
CA ILE A 163 4.69 10.52 19.94
C ILE A 163 3.61 11.58 20.11
N VAL A 164 2.44 11.19 20.63
CA VAL A 164 1.30 12.09 20.80
C VAL A 164 0.77 12.02 22.23
N ASN A 165 0.05 13.08 22.61
CA ASN A 165 -0.59 13.13 23.93
C ASN A 165 -1.65 12.01 24.06
N PRO A 166 -1.88 11.46 25.26
CA PRO A 166 -2.83 10.36 25.47
C PRO A 166 -4.24 10.64 24.91
N SER A 167 -4.76 11.86 25.09
CA SER A 167 -6.05 12.27 24.54
C SER A 167 -6.09 12.21 23.01
N LEU A 168 -4.98 12.55 22.34
CA LEU A 168 -4.87 12.56 20.89
C LEU A 168 -4.74 11.13 20.34
N THR A 169 -4.09 10.21 21.06
CA THR A 169 -4.02 8.78 20.71
C THR A 169 -5.40 8.18 20.50
N VAL A 170 -6.35 8.44 21.41
CA VAL A 170 -7.73 7.94 21.30
C VAL A 170 -8.41 8.49 20.05
N TRP A 171 -8.28 9.79 19.78
CA TRP A 171 -8.87 10.40 18.59
C TRP A 171 -8.25 9.90 17.29
N LEU A 172 -6.94 9.68 17.24
CA LEU A 172 -6.26 9.07 16.10
C LEU A 172 -6.74 7.64 15.84
N MET A 173 -6.96 6.85 16.89
CA MET A 173 -7.52 5.51 16.79
C MET A 173 -8.97 5.53 16.27
N VAL A 174 -9.81 6.43 16.78
CA VAL A 174 -11.20 6.59 16.32
C VAL A 174 -11.25 7.05 14.85
N LEU A 175 -10.49 8.08 14.49
CA LEU A 175 -10.48 8.60 13.13
C LEU A 175 -9.93 7.58 12.13
N SER A 176 -8.83 6.90 12.46
CA SER A 176 -8.30 5.82 11.61
C SER A 176 -9.30 4.66 11.49
N SER A 177 -10.00 4.31 12.57
CA SER A 177 -11.09 3.32 12.54
C SER A 177 -12.17 3.73 11.54
N ILE A 178 -12.66 4.97 11.59
CA ILE A 178 -13.71 5.44 10.66
C ILE A 178 -13.20 5.42 9.20
N VAL A 179 -11.97 5.88 8.97
CA VAL A 179 -11.36 5.93 7.63
C VAL A 179 -11.17 4.54 7.02
N ILE A 180 -10.91 3.51 7.84
CA ILE A 180 -10.71 2.12 7.39
C ILE A 180 -12.03 1.35 7.33
N ILE A 181 -12.85 1.43 8.38
CA ILE A 181 -14.07 0.62 8.52
C ILE A 181 -15.14 1.07 7.50
N LEU A 182 -15.34 2.37 7.26
CA LEU A 182 -16.40 2.82 6.35
C LEU A 182 -16.23 2.32 4.90
N PRO A 183 -15.04 2.40 4.27
CA PRO A 183 -14.82 1.81 2.95
C PRO A 183 -15.02 0.29 2.94
N LEU A 184 -14.61 -0.43 3.99
CA LEU A 184 -14.81 -1.88 4.10
C LEU A 184 -16.29 -2.24 4.20
N ILE A 185 -17.08 -1.50 4.99
CA ILE A 185 -18.54 -1.65 5.03
C ILE A 185 -19.14 -1.38 3.65
N GLY A 186 -18.69 -0.32 2.97
CA GLY A 186 -19.12 -0.02 1.60
C GLY A 186 -18.81 -1.14 0.62
N MET A 187 -17.62 -1.74 0.72
CA MET A 187 -17.19 -2.86 -0.10
C MET A 187 -18.04 -4.12 0.15
N ILE A 188 -18.32 -4.44 1.41
CA ILE A 188 -19.21 -5.56 1.79
C ILE A 188 -20.62 -5.31 1.28
N TYR A 189 -21.16 -4.11 1.48
CA TYR A 189 -22.49 -3.72 1.01
C TYR A 189 -22.62 -3.83 -0.51
N TRP A 190 -21.59 -3.37 -1.26
CA TRP A 190 -21.55 -3.50 -2.71
C TRP A 190 -21.46 -4.96 -3.16
N GLY A 191 -20.68 -5.78 -2.45
CA GLY A 191 -20.61 -7.23 -2.68
C GLY A 191 -21.97 -7.91 -2.47
N ILE A 192 -22.68 -7.59 -1.40
CA ILE A 192 -24.05 -8.09 -1.13
C ILE A 192 -25.00 -7.66 -2.26
N ARG A 193 -24.92 -6.41 -2.70
CA ARG A 193 -25.74 -5.89 -3.81
C ARG A 193 -25.48 -6.64 -5.12
N MET A 194 -24.24 -7.05 -5.39
CA MET A 194 -23.91 -7.86 -6.56
C MET A 194 -24.49 -9.28 -6.50
N VAL A 195 -24.44 -9.93 -5.34
CA VAL A 195 -24.92 -11.31 -5.16
C VAL A 195 -26.44 -11.38 -5.27
N PHE A 196 -27.15 -10.50 -4.54
CA PHE A 196 -28.61 -10.57 -4.44
C PHE A 196 -29.36 -9.73 -5.49
N GLN A 197 -28.66 -8.82 -6.18
CA GLN A 197 -29.20 -8.01 -7.28
C GLN A 197 -30.50 -7.25 -6.95
N PHE A 198 -30.73 -6.88 -5.69
CA PHE A 198 -31.90 -6.08 -5.30
C PHE A 198 -31.72 -4.61 -5.69
N ARG A 199 -32.85 -3.94 -5.97
CA ARG A 199 -32.89 -2.51 -6.24
C ARG A 199 -33.13 -1.75 -4.93
N ALA A 200 -32.06 -1.31 -4.28
CA ALA A 200 -32.15 -0.39 -3.15
C ALA A 200 -32.06 1.07 -3.61
N ARG A 201 -32.74 1.98 -2.88
CA ARG A 201 -32.53 3.42 -2.95
C ARG A 201 -31.58 3.85 -1.83
N ASP A 202 -30.30 3.60 -2.06
CA ASP A 202 -29.21 3.74 -1.10
C ASP A 202 -28.42 5.05 -1.27
N LEU A 203 -28.88 5.96 -2.13
CA LEU A 203 -28.20 7.21 -2.43
C LEU A 203 -27.88 8.03 -1.17
N ILE A 204 -28.87 8.20 -0.28
CA ILE A 204 -28.69 8.98 0.95
C ILE A 204 -27.64 8.30 1.84
N LEU A 205 -27.75 6.99 2.05
CA LEU A 205 -26.81 6.22 2.87
C LEU A 205 -25.37 6.30 2.32
N ASN A 206 -25.19 6.13 1.01
CA ASN A 206 -23.88 6.20 0.35
C ASN A 206 -23.28 7.60 0.43
N ILE A 207 -24.08 8.65 0.20
CA ILE A 207 -23.63 10.04 0.32
C ILE A 207 -23.26 10.36 1.78
N THR A 208 -24.07 9.96 2.75
CA THR A 208 -23.78 10.22 4.18
C THR A 208 -22.50 9.52 4.62
N MET A 209 -22.31 8.24 4.28
CA MET A 209 -21.05 7.53 4.60
C MET A 209 -19.84 8.19 3.93
N PHE A 210 -19.98 8.65 2.68
CA PHE A 210 -18.90 9.30 1.95
C PHE A 210 -18.54 10.68 2.54
N ILE A 211 -19.53 11.47 2.96
CA ILE A 211 -19.31 12.76 3.63
C ILE A 211 -18.59 12.54 4.96
N ILE A 212 -19.05 11.59 5.79
CA ILE A 212 -18.39 11.27 7.06
C ILE A 212 -16.95 10.83 6.81
N TRP A 213 -16.72 9.97 5.82
CA TRP A 213 -15.39 9.51 5.46
C TRP A 213 -14.47 10.65 5.04
N ILE A 214 -14.93 11.60 4.20
CA ILE A 214 -14.15 12.79 3.82
C ILE A 214 -13.80 13.64 5.04
N ILE A 215 -14.77 13.88 5.93
CA ILE A 215 -14.53 14.68 7.16
C ILE A 215 -13.48 13.99 8.03
N SER A 216 -13.60 12.66 8.23
CA SER A 216 -12.63 11.89 9.00
C SER A 216 -11.24 11.87 8.37
N CYS A 217 -11.14 11.70 7.04
CA CYS A 217 -9.88 11.78 6.31
C CYS A 217 -9.24 13.16 6.48
N THR A 218 -10.03 14.22 6.38
CA THR A 218 -9.53 15.60 6.50
C THR A 218 -9.03 15.87 7.93
N ALA A 219 -9.82 15.50 8.95
CA ALA A 219 -9.43 15.65 10.35
C ALA A 219 -8.17 14.84 10.68
N LEU A 220 -8.10 13.59 10.22
CA LEU A 220 -6.93 12.73 10.39
C LEU A 220 -5.69 13.34 9.71
N ALA A 221 -5.83 13.81 8.47
CA ALA A 221 -4.75 14.46 7.74
C ALA A 221 -4.25 15.74 8.43
N MET A 222 -5.16 16.57 8.97
CA MET A 222 -4.77 17.77 9.72
C MET A 222 -3.96 17.42 10.97
N ILE A 223 -4.39 16.42 11.74
CA ILE A 223 -3.68 15.98 12.96
C ILE A 223 -2.31 15.41 12.59
N LEU A 224 -2.24 14.49 11.62
CA LEU A 224 -0.99 13.89 11.16
C LEU A 224 -0.02 14.95 10.63
N PHE A 225 -0.52 15.94 9.90
CA PHE A 225 0.30 17.04 9.39
C PHE A 225 0.81 17.95 10.52
N SER A 226 -0.05 18.31 11.48
CA SER A 226 0.33 19.10 12.65
C SER A 226 1.40 18.41 13.48
N GLU A 227 1.26 17.11 13.72
CA GLU A 227 2.26 16.33 14.44
C GLU A 227 3.52 16.10 13.61
N GLY A 228 3.39 15.87 12.30
CA GLY A 228 4.53 15.74 11.38
C GLY A 228 5.42 17.00 11.35
N ILE A 229 4.83 18.20 11.41
CA ILE A 229 5.61 19.45 11.51
C ILE A 229 6.48 19.48 12.78
N SER A 230 6.06 18.83 13.87
CA SER A 230 6.86 18.79 15.10
C SER A 230 8.17 18.00 14.95
N PHE A 231 8.32 17.22 13.87
CA PHE A 231 9.54 16.49 13.53
C PHE A 231 10.38 17.19 12.44
N SER A 232 9.95 18.36 11.95
CA SER A 232 10.56 19.02 10.78
C SER A 232 11.98 19.55 11.00
N ASN A 233 12.30 20.01 12.21
CA ASN A 233 13.60 20.59 12.52
C ASN A 233 14.28 19.81 13.64
N THR A 234 15.57 19.53 13.46
CA THR A 234 16.40 18.86 14.48
C THR A 234 17.24 19.88 15.22
N GLY A 235 17.23 19.79 16.55
CA GLY A 235 18.08 20.54 17.46
C GLY A 235 19.07 19.60 18.12
N ARG A 236 20.22 20.15 18.50
CA ARG A 236 21.26 19.42 19.21
C ARG A 236 21.91 20.27 20.29
N THR A 237 22.23 19.63 21.40
CA THR A 237 22.99 20.22 22.51
C THR A 237 24.17 19.33 22.83
N TYR A 238 25.26 19.96 23.30
CA TYR A 238 26.50 19.29 23.66
C TYR A 238 26.80 19.56 25.12
N GLU A 239 27.18 18.51 25.81
CA GLU A 239 27.73 18.56 27.15
C GLU A 239 29.05 17.79 27.13
N GLN A 240 30.11 18.39 27.69
CA GLN A 240 31.45 17.82 27.62
C GLN A 240 32.05 17.77 29.01
N VAL A 241 32.60 16.60 29.35
CA VAL A 241 33.26 16.35 30.64
C VAL A 241 34.63 15.74 30.41
N ALA A 242 35.64 16.32 31.06
CA ALA A 242 36.99 15.79 31.01
C ALA A 242 37.06 14.43 31.72
N LEU A 243 37.72 13.46 31.09
CA LEU A 243 38.00 12.16 31.67
C LEU A 243 39.41 12.16 32.30
N PRO A 244 39.67 11.27 33.27
CA PRO A 244 40.95 11.23 33.95
C PRO A 244 42.06 10.77 33.00
N GLU A 245 43.25 11.35 33.14
CA GLU A 245 44.46 10.88 32.47
C GLU A 245 45.02 9.63 33.15
N SER A 246 44.24 8.53 33.13
CA SER A 246 44.67 7.21 33.61
C SER A 246 45.10 6.30 32.45
N ASP A 247 45.98 5.34 32.71
CA ASP A 247 46.39 4.34 31.72
C ASP A 247 45.22 3.45 31.27
N THR A 248 44.26 3.22 32.17
CA THR A 248 43.08 2.38 31.91
C THR A 248 41.81 3.06 32.40
N ILE A 249 40.80 3.10 31.53
CA ILE A 249 39.46 3.58 31.87
C ILE A 249 38.51 2.38 31.88
N TYR A 250 37.72 2.29 32.94
CA TYR A 250 36.71 1.24 33.11
C TYR A 250 35.35 1.81 32.74
N LEU A 251 34.63 1.15 31.84
CA LEU A 251 33.27 1.50 31.46
C LEU A 251 32.30 0.53 32.14
N ARG A 252 31.32 1.06 32.89
CA ARG A 252 30.32 0.26 33.59
C ARG A 252 28.93 0.89 33.49
N LEU A 253 27.90 0.04 33.54
CA LEU A 253 26.53 0.51 33.74
C LEU A 253 26.26 0.75 35.23
N ASP A 254 25.42 1.74 35.53
CA ASP A 254 24.89 1.98 36.88
C ASP A 254 23.40 1.67 36.93
N ASN A 255 22.54 2.60 36.50
CA ASN A 255 21.10 2.37 36.48
C ASN A 255 20.68 1.55 35.26
N ARG A 256 19.89 0.50 35.51
CA ARG A 256 19.45 -0.48 34.50
C ARG A 256 17.99 -0.30 34.12
N ILE A 257 17.65 -0.61 32.87
CA ILE A 257 16.25 -0.62 32.39
C ILE A 257 15.43 -1.67 33.14
N LYS A 258 16.03 -2.80 33.53
CA LYS A 258 15.39 -3.85 34.33
C LYS A 258 14.91 -3.37 35.71
N SER A 259 15.42 -2.23 36.18
CA SER A 259 14.99 -1.62 37.44
C SER A 259 13.81 -0.66 37.29
N LEU A 260 13.43 -0.32 36.06
CA LEU A 260 12.29 0.53 35.75
C LEU A 260 10.99 -0.30 35.80
N GLU A 261 9.97 0.25 36.45
CA GLU A 261 8.59 -0.24 36.34
C GLU A 261 7.99 0.38 35.06
N TYR A 262 7.89 -0.40 33.97
CA TYR A 262 7.33 0.06 32.70
C TYR A 262 6.26 -0.92 32.17
N ASP A 263 5.19 -0.36 31.61
CA ASP A 263 4.06 -1.15 31.06
C ASP A 263 4.18 -1.31 29.53
N ARG A 264 4.80 -0.33 28.86
CA ARG A 264 4.89 -0.29 27.39
C ARG A 264 6.32 -0.06 26.93
N SER A 265 6.75 -0.85 25.94
CA SER A 265 8.04 -0.68 25.27
C SER A 265 7.89 -0.78 23.76
N VAL A 266 8.70 0.00 23.04
CA VAL A 266 8.84 -0.10 21.59
C VAL A 266 10.31 -0.22 21.26
N LYS A 267 10.69 -1.36 20.67
CA LYS A 267 12.02 -1.59 20.11
C LYS A 267 11.97 -1.31 18.61
N LEU A 268 12.86 -0.46 18.11
CA LEU A 268 12.97 -0.23 16.67
C LEU A 268 13.77 -1.38 16.03
N PRO A 269 13.24 -2.09 15.02
CA PRO A 269 13.86 -3.33 14.52
C PRO A 269 15.21 -3.17 13.80
N PHE A 270 15.66 -1.93 13.56
CA PHE A 270 16.87 -1.63 12.78
C PHE A 270 17.89 -0.78 13.54
N GLU A 271 17.63 -0.44 14.81
CA GLU A 271 18.55 0.31 15.67
C GLU A 271 18.49 -0.27 17.08
N LYS A 272 19.60 -0.28 17.83
CA LYS A 272 19.61 -0.52 19.29
C LYS A 272 18.97 0.64 20.07
N PHE A 273 17.80 1.06 19.60
CA PHE A 273 17.01 2.13 20.16
C PHE A 273 15.67 1.57 20.62
N ALA A 274 15.45 1.66 21.92
CA ALA A 274 14.20 1.29 22.54
C ALA A 274 13.65 2.46 23.35
N LEU A 275 12.33 2.58 23.34
CA LEU A 275 11.58 3.50 24.19
C LEU A 275 10.78 2.71 25.21
N TYR A 276 10.74 3.21 26.43
CA TYR A 276 9.99 2.64 27.54
C TYR A 276 9.09 3.71 28.13
N LEU A 277 7.85 3.36 28.40
CA LEU A 277 6.88 4.25 29.02
C LEU A 277 6.50 3.64 30.37
N ASP A 278 6.66 4.47 31.39
CA ASP A 278 6.30 4.18 32.77
C ASP A 278 4.85 3.70 32.91
N GLU A 279 4.53 2.91 33.94
CA GLU A 279 3.17 2.42 34.24
C GLU A 279 2.16 3.58 34.34
N ASP A 280 2.60 4.70 34.93
CA ASP A 280 1.82 5.92 35.07
C ASP A 280 1.57 6.65 33.73
N GLY A 281 2.30 6.28 32.67
CA GLY A 281 2.20 6.86 31.34
C GLY A 281 2.70 8.31 31.25
N ARG A 282 3.47 8.78 32.23
CA ARG A 282 3.91 10.18 32.35
C ARG A 282 5.37 10.41 31.95
N LYS A 283 6.22 9.41 32.14
CA LYS A 283 7.66 9.50 31.91
C LYS A 283 8.10 8.52 30.83
N ILE A 284 8.87 9.03 29.88
CA ILE A 284 9.41 8.26 28.76
C ILE A 284 10.91 8.12 28.98
N TYR A 285 11.40 6.90 28.81
CA TYR A 285 12.80 6.55 28.82
C TYR A 285 13.23 6.10 27.43
N GLY A 286 14.47 6.41 27.05
CA GLY A 286 15.06 5.96 25.79
C GLY A 286 16.47 5.40 26.03
N THR A 287 16.89 4.45 25.20
CA THR A 287 18.26 3.93 25.26
C THR A 287 19.24 4.90 24.59
N PRO A 288 20.35 5.27 25.25
CA PRO A 288 21.42 6.01 24.60
C PRO A 288 22.23 5.08 23.69
N VAL A 289 22.99 5.67 22.77
CA VAL A 289 24.03 4.96 22.03
C VAL A 289 25.39 5.42 22.53
N VAL A 290 26.23 4.47 22.93
CA VAL A 290 27.60 4.73 23.37
C VAL A 290 28.57 4.42 22.25
N ASP A 291 29.32 5.44 21.84
CA ASP A 291 30.35 5.34 20.81
C ASP A 291 31.73 5.59 21.43
N ILE A 292 32.74 4.89 20.95
CA ILE A 292 34.14 5.11 21.36
C ILE A 292 34.91 5.59 20.14
N TYR A 293 35.59 6.74 20.28
CA TYR A 293 36.35 7.36 19.22
C TYR A 293 37.82 7.57 19.63
N PRO A 294 38.77 7.30 18.72
CA PRO A 294 40.16 7.67 18.94
C PRO A 294 40.33 9.19 18.88
N LEU A 295 41.38 9.64 19.55
CA LEU A 295 41.82 11.02 19.66
C LEU A 295 43.33 11.03 19.51
N ASP A 296 43.90 12.00 18.80
CA ASP A 296 45.34 11.99 18.52
C ASP A 296 46.17 12.22 19.80
N LYS A 297 46.13 13.44 20.35
CA LYS A 297 46.94 13.87 21.50
C LYS A 297 46.22 14.78 22.48
N ASP A 298 44.92 14.98 22.29
CA ASP A 298 44.12 15.81 23.19
C ASP A 298 43.78 15.03 24.46
N ALA A 299 43.44 15.75 25.54
CA ALA A 299 43.02 15.11 26.79
C ALA A 299 41.73 14.29 26.57
N PRO A 300 41.58 13.12 27.19
CA PRO A 300 40.39 12.29 27.02
C PRO A 300 39.14 13.02 27.57
N TYR A 301 38.00 12.85 26.90
CA TYR A 301 36.74 13.46 27.33
C TYR A 301 35.53 12.64 26.92
N LEU A 302 34.46 12.78 27.69
CA LEU A 302 33.13 12.32 27.37
C LEU A 302 32.35 13.48 26.76
N GLN A 303 31.72 13.26 25.61
CA GLN A 303 30.79 14.19 24.99
C GLN A 303 29.40 13.58 24.92
N ILE A 304 28.46 14.16 25.65
CA ILE A 304 27.04 13.82 25.56
C ILE A 304 26.41 14.71 24.49
N VAL A 305 25.92 14.08 23.43
CA VAL A 305 25.20 14.75 22.35
C VAL A 305 23.72 14.41 22.46
N LYS A 306 22.93 15.41 22.80
CA LYS A 306 21.48 15.30 22.95
C LYS A 306 20.81 15.78 21.68
N TYR A 307 19.92 14.99 21.11
CA TYR A 307 19.15 15.31 19.92
C TYR A 307 17.66 15.36 20.26
N SER A 308 16.93 16.25 19.62
CA SER A 308 15.46 16.24 19.61
C SER A 308 14.96 17.00 18.40
N ASN A 309 13.72 16.74 18.01
CA ASN A 309 13.03 17.49 16.96
C ASN A 309 12.01 18.47 17.56
N GLY A 310 11.67 19.49 16.78
CA GLY A 310 10.67 20.50 17.09
C GLY A 310 10.14 21.17 15.83
N LYS A 311 9.13 22.03 16.00
CA LYS A 311 8.58 22.83 14.88
C LYS A 311 9.57 23.88 14.41
N THR A 312 10.48 24.30 15.28
CA THR A 312 11.57 25.23 15.00
C THR A 312 12.88 24.71 15.56
N SER A 313 14.03 25.15 15.03
CA SER A 313 15.34 24.76 15.56
C SER A 313 15.56 25.19 17.01
N SER A 314 14.95 26.31 17.43
CA SER A 314 15.02 26.80 18.82
C SER A 314 14.27 25.87 19.78
N GLU A 315 13.02 25.52 19.45
CA GLU A 315 12.21 24.57 20.22
C GLU A 315 12.89 23.20 20.27
N ALA A 316 13.43 22.72 19.15
CA ALA A 316 14.13 21.46 19.07
C ALA A 316 15.38 21.43 19.97
N ARG A 317 16.14 22.53 20.02
CA ARG A 317 17.32 22.65 20.89
C ARG A 317 16.94 22.71 22.36
N GLN A 318 15.88 23.43 22.71
CA GLN A 318 15.37 23.48 24.09
C GLN A 318 14.94 22.08 24.57
N ARG A 319 14.22 21.33 23.72
CA ARG A 319 13.84 19.95 24.04
C ARG A 319 15.04 19.02 24.21
N ALA A 320 16.05 19.16 23.35
CA ALA A 320 17.30 18.40 23.46
C ALA A 320 18.07 18.73 24.75
N ASP A 321 18.13 20.00 25.14
CA ASP A 321 18.77 20.48 26.37
C ASP A 321 18.09 19.89 27.62
N ASN A 322 16.76 19.81 27.60
CA ASN A 322 15.94 19.27 28.68
C ASN A 322 16.03 17.74 28.85
N LEU A 323 16.74 17.01 27.98
CA LEU A 323 16.91 15.57 28.18
C LEU A 323 17.81 15.30 29.39
N GLU A 324 17.34 14.43 30.28
CA GLU A 324 18.02 14.06 31.51
C GLU A 324 18.79 12.75 31.29
N TYR A 325 20.11 12.80 31.46
CA TYR A 325 20.98 11.63 31.37
C TYR A 325 22.03 11.71 32.47
N ASN A 326 22.11 10.68 33.31
CA ASN A 326 23.09 10.64 34.39
C ASN A 326 24.29 9.79 33.98
N TYR A 327 25.45 10.28 34.41
CA TYR A 327 26.73 9.58 34.33
C TYR A 327 27.55 10.02 35.54
N GLU A 328 28.39 9.12 36.04
CA GLU A 328 29.22 9.41 37.21
C GLU A 328 30.65 8.94 36.98
N LEU A 329 31.61 9.81 37.28
CA LEU A 329 33.02 9.47 37.24
C LEU A 329 33.53 9.20 38.66
N ARG A 330 33.85 7.94 38.97
CA ARG A 330 34.45 7.52 40.25
C ARG A 330 35.86 7.02 40.01
N GLY A 331 36.87 7.85 40.26
CA GLY A 331 38.26 7.51 39.99
C GLY A 331 38.53 7.42 38.49
N ASN A 332 38.88 6.23 38.00
CA ASN A 332 39.06 5.91 36.57
C ASN A 332 37.92 5.06 35.99
N THR A 333 36.82 4.92 36.72
CA THR A 333 35.62 4.22 36.24
C THR A 333 34.55 5.24 35.86
N LEU A 334 34.08 5.15 34.62
CA LEU A 334 32.95 5.90 34.09
C LEU A 334 31.71 5.01 34.18
N TYR A 335 30.77 5.45 35.01
CA TYR A 335 29.45 4.85 35.17
C TYR A 335 28.46 5.58 34.26
N LEU A 336 27.74 4.82 33.44
CA LEU A 336 26.75 5.30 32.47
C LEU A 336 25.38 4.69 32.80
N ASP A 337 24.33 5.50 32.73
CA ASP A 337 22.97 4.96 32.80
C ASP A 337 22.61 4.25 31.48
N GLU A 338 21.84 3.15 31.58
CA GLU A 338 21.33 2.39 30.43
C GLU A 338 20.17 3.13 29.72
N TYR A 339 19.67 4.22 30.32
CA TYR A 339 18.58 5.02 29.77
C TYR A 339 18.78 6.51 30.02
N PHE A 340 18.25 7.33 29.12
CA PHE A 340 17.97 8.74 29.38
C PHE A 340 16.47 8.93 29.57
N SER A 341 16.06 10.01 30.24
CA SER A 341 14.65 10.31 30.47
C SER A 341 14.21 11.63 29.86
N ILE A 342 12.97 11.63 29.37
CA ILE A 342 12.29 12.81 28.85
C ILE A 342 11.45 13.39 29.99
N PRO A 343 11.52 14.71 30.26
CA PRO A 343 10.78 15.31 31.38
C PRO A 343 9.28 15.07 31.26
N GLU A 344 8.64 14.87 32.40
CA GLU A 344 7.21 14.54 32.48
C GLU A 344 6.33 15.52 31.70
N GLY A 345 5.30 14.98 31.06
CA GLY A 345 4.35 15.75 30.24
C GLY A 345 4.87 16.10 28.84
N ASN A 346 6.12 15.77 28.51
CA ASN A 346 6.63 15.84 27.15
C ASN A 346 6.48 14.50 26.42
N ARG A 347 6.18 14.59 25.13
CA ARG A 347 6.14 13.44 24.23
C ARG A 347 7.49 13.23 23.55
N TRP A 348 7.77 12.00 23.14
CA TRP A 348 8.92 11.69 22.31
C TRP A 348 8.81 12.42 20.97
N SER A 349 9.79 13.28 20.71
CA SER A 349 9.86 14.10 19.50
C SER A 349 11.16 13.80 18.76
N GLY A 350 11.47 12.52 18.53
CA GLY A 350 12.75 12.12 17.93
C GLY A 350 13.93 12.36 18.87
N ALA A 351 13.69 12.28 20.18
CA ALA A 351 14.75 12.40 21.16
C ALA A 351 15.69 11.21 21.06
N SER A 352 16.99 11.48 20.98
CA SER A 352 18.05 10.48 20.92
C SER A 352 19.27 11.05 21.64
N LEU A 353 20.04 10.18 22.30
CA LEU A 353 21.24 10.56 23.01
C LEU A 353 22.41 9.72 22.55
N LYS A 354 23.53 10.38 22.25
CA LYS A 354 24.80 9.73 21.96
C LYS A 354 25.83 10.11 23.01
N ALA A 355 26.36 9.12 23.72
CA ALA A 355 27.48 9.30 24.64
C ALA A 355 28.76 8.91 23.91
N LYS A 356 29.58 9.91 23.57
CA LYS A 356 30.79 9.73 22.77
C LYS A 356 32.01 9.82 23.66
N ILE A 357 32.75 8.73 23.77
CA ILE A 357 33.94 8.62 24.61
C ILE A 357 35.15 8.81 23.70
N TYR A 358 35.86 9.92 23.87
CA TYR A 358 37.06 10.26 23.09
C TYR A 358 38.31 9.96 23.91
N LEU A 359 39.18 9.10 23.37
CA LEU A 359 40.35 8.59 24.07
C LEU A 359 41.61 8.67 23.20
N PRO A 360 42.75 9.10 23.76
CA PRO A 360 44.04 9.05 23.08
C PRO A 360 44.40 7.67 22.55
N GLU A 361 45.03 7.62 21.38
CA GLU A 361 45.62 6.40 20.84
C GLU A 361 46.56 5.73 21.85
N GLY A 362 46.49 4.41 21.94
CA GLY A 362 47.31 3.60 22.86
C GLY A 362 46.76 3.46 24.28
N LYS A 363 45.73 4.23 24.69
CA LYS A 363 45.05 4.00 25.98
C LYS A 363 44.33 2.65 26.00
N ILE A 364 44.15 2.12 27.20
CA ILE A 364 43.42 0.89 27.46
C ILE A 364 42.02 1.22 27.99
N ILE A 365 41.02 0.50 27.49
CA ILE A 365 39.66 0.50 28.03
C ILE A 365 39.29 -0.89 28.49
N PHE A 366 38.51 -0.96 29.55
CA PHE A 366 37.81 -2.16 29.97
C PHE A 366 36.31 -1.95 29.77
N ILE A 367 35.66 -2.88 29.09
CA ILE A 367 34.22 -2.83 28.80
C ILE A 367 33.53 -3.95 29.60
N ASP A 368 32.62 -3.58 30.49
CA ASP A 368 31.77 -4.53 31.20
C ASP A 368 30.76 -5.19 30.24
N GLU A 369 30.41 -6.46 30.45
CA GLU A 369 29.44 -7.22 29.63
C GLU A 369 28.08 -6.54 29.55
N ASP A 370 27.67 -5.85 30.61
CA ASP A 370 26.40 -5.14 30.61
C ASP A 370 26.37 -3.95 29.63
N LEU A 371 27.52 -3.38 29.24
CA LEU A 371 27.55 -2.25 28.29
C LEU A 371 27.19 -2.64 26.86
N GLU A 372 27.24 -3.93 26.50
CA GLU A 372 26.93 -4.41 25.15
C GLU A 372 25.53 -4.00 24.65
N GLU A 373 24.60 -3.82 25.61
CA GLU A 373 23.22 -3.42 25.36
C GLU A 373 23.09 -1.99 24.79
N ILE A 374 24.03 -1.10 25.11
CA ILE A 374 24.00 0.33 24.70
C ILE A 374 25.18 0.76 23.80
N LEU A 375 26.18 -0.09 23.60
CA LEU A 375 27.28 0.15 22.67
C LEU A 375 26.82 0.07 21.21
N ASP A 376 27.39 0.94 20.38
CA ASP A 376 27.25 0.85 18.93
C ASP A 376 27.68 -0.53 18.42
N ASP A 377 27.03 -0.99 17.36
CA ASP A 377 27.20 -2.36 16.87
C ASP A 377 28.64 -2.64 16.46
N TYR A 378 29.33 -1.63 15.93
CA TYR A 378 30.67 -1.74 15.38
C TYR A 378 31.62 -0.69 15.98
N LEU A 379 32.67 -1.17 16.65
CA LEU A 379 33.64 -0.32 17.37
C LEU A 379 34.99 -0.18 16.63
N GLY A 380 35.04 -0.63 15.37
CA GLY A 380 36.23 -0.58 14.52
C GLY A 380 37.09 -1.84 14.59
N ASN A 381 38.04 -1.97 13.64
CA ASN A 381 38.95 -3.12 13.48
C ASN A 381 38.30 -4.52 13.51
N GLY A 382 37.04 -4.63 13.09
CA GLY A 382 36.31 -5.91 13.15
C GLY A 382 35.78 -6.28 14.54
N VAL A 383 35.90 -5.41 15.54
CA VAL A 383 35.33 -5.60 16.88
C VAL A 383 33.86 -5.17 16.87
N TYR A 384 33.00 -6.10 17.24
CA TYR A 384 31.58 -5.85 17.43
C TYR A 384 31.23 -5.76 18.91
N SER A 385 30.18 -5.01 19.24
CA SER A 385 29.74 -4.83 20.64
C SER A 385 29.54 -6.14 21.41
N TYR A 386 28.96 -7.17 20.78
CA TYR A 386 28.70 -8.49 21.40
C TYR A 386 29.96 -9.32 21.74
N GLU A 387 31.15 -8.82 21.38
CA GLU A 387 32.45 -9.45 21.67
C GLU A 387 33.19 -8.70 22.80
N THR A 388 32.61 -7.61 23.32
CA THR A 388 33.31 -6.69 24.21
C THR A 388 33.23 -7.04 25.69
N GLY A 389 32.30 -7.90 26.09
CA GLY A 389 31.99 -8.15 27.47
C GLY A 389 33.16 -8.66 28.30
N ASN A 390 33.46 -7.92 29.37
CA ASN A 390 34.52 -8.18 30.35
C ASN A 390 35.94 -8.28 29.76
N ASN A 391 36.18 -7.61 28.62
CA ASN A 391 37.46 -7.64 27.92
C ASN A 391 38.19 -6.29 27.95
N TYR A 392 39.49 -6.34 27.69
CA TYR A 392 40.36 -5.16 27.58
C TYR A 392 40.65 -4.85 26.12
N PHE A 393 40.56 -3.57 25.75
CA PHE A 393 40.83 -3.10 24.41
C PHE A 393 41.82 -1.94 24.41
N ARG A 394 42.64 -1.87 23.37
CA ARG A 394 43.54 -0.75 23.09
C ARG A 394 42.91 0.16 22.04
N ILE A 395 42.99 1.47 22.24
CA ILE A 395 42.57 2.46 21.26
C ILE A 395 43.59 2.57 20.12
N THR A 396 43.10 2.55 18.89
CA THR A 396 43.88 2.66 17.64
C THR A 396 43.25 3.71 16.72
N GLU A 397 43.96 4.11 15.66
CA GLU A 397 43.49 5.10 14.67
C GLU A 397 42.12 4.75 14.06
N ASN A 398 41.82 3.45 13.87
CA ASN A 398 40.61 2.98 13.19
C ASN A 398 39.55 2.36 14.12
N GLY A 399 39.70 2.51 15.44
CA GLY A 399 38.78 1.98 16.45
C GLY A 399 39.50 1.28 17.60
N ILE A 400 38.94 0.18 18.10
CA ILE A 400 39.50 -0.56 19.23
C ILE A 400 40.07 -1.92 18.80
N GLU A 401 41.08 -2.42 19.52
CA GLU A 401 41.68 -3.74 19.29
C GLU A 401 41.76 -4.52 20.61
N GLU A 402 41.32 -5.78 20.62
CA GLU A 402 41.34 -6.62 21.81
C GLU A 402 42.77 -6.92 22.28
N ILE A 403 43.02 -6.77 23.58
CA ILE A 403 44.29 -7.13 24.21
C ILE A 403 44.17 -8.56 24.74
N LYS A 404 44.80 -9.50 24.03
CA LYS A 404 44.86 -10.92 24.42
C LYS A 404 45.79 -11.22 25.58
#